data_AF-A0A2I0X136-F1
#
_entry.id   AF-A0A2I0X136-F1
#
_cell.length_a   1.000
_cell.length_b   1.000
_cell.length_c   1.000
_cell.angle_alpha   90.00
_cell.angle_beta   90.00
_cell.angle_gamma   90.00
#
_symmetry.space_group_name_H-M   'P 1'
#
loop_
_entity.id
_entity.type
_entity.pdbx_description
1 polymer ?
#
loop_
_entity_poly.entity_id
_entity_poly.type
_entity_poly.pdbx_seq_one_letter_code
_entity_poly.pdbx_strand_id
1 'polypeptide(L)'
;MTSLLTLISNRKKYYFMKGDAVVVGRGDLKNLKGWVEKVKEDIVHVKPEMDDLPITLSFNEKELCKCFKLGDHVKVASGMQEGATGMVVKVDGFMLIIISDTKKRRCKHFYVSKSSLRLFLSTI
;
A
#
# COMPACT_ATOMS: atom_id res chain seq x y z
N MET A 1 24.94 24.39 -16.61
CA MET A 1 25.15 22.97 -16.30
C MET A 1 24.06 22.53 -15.32
N THR A 2 22.87 22.23 -15.83
CA THR A 2 21.72 21.78 -15.03
C THR A 2 21.97 20.35 -14.59
N SER A 3 22.15 20.18 -13.29
CA SER A 3 22.58 18.93 -12.67
C SER A 3 21.62 17.78 -12.96
N LEU A 4 22.19 16.70 -13.52
CA LEU A 4 21.58 15.38 -13.69
C LEU A 4 20.98 14.84 -12.37
N LEU A 5 21.39 15.38 -11.22
CA LEU A 5 20.86 15.06 -9.89
C LEU A 5 19.38 15.42 -9.74
N THR A 6 18.86 16.38 -10.50
CA THR A 6 17.43 16.77 -10.43
C THR A 6 16.50 15.74 -11.08
N LEU A 7 17.01 14.91 -12.00
CA LEU A 7 16.26 13.83 -12.65
C LEU A 7 16.20 12.55 -11.78
N ILE A 8 17.11 12.41 -10.82
CA ILE A 8 17.17 11.24 -9.93
C ILE A 8 16.32 11.46 -8.65
N SER A 9 16.01 12.72 -8.30
CA SER A 9 15.47 13.07 -6.97
C SER A 9 13.96 13.19 -6.85
N ASN A 10 13.13 12.65 -7.76
CA ASN A 10 11.68 12.74 -7.54
C ASN A 10 10.82 11.60 -8.11
N ARG A 11 11.31 10.36 -8.08
CA ARG A 11 10.37 9.23 -7.97
C ARG A 11 9.90 9.15 -6.52
N LYS A 12 9.12 10.14 -6.07
CA LYS A 12 8.32 10.01 -4.87
C LYS A 12 7.44 8.79 -5.10
N LYS A 13 7.84 7.66 -4.51
CA LYS A 13 7.05 6.43 -4.54
C LYS A 13 5.88 6.71 -3.60
N TYR A 14 4.75 7.10 -4.17
CA TYR A 14 3.52 7.35 -3.43
C TYR A 14 2.99 6.01 -2.90
N TYR A 15 3.54 5.55 -1.77
CA TYR A 15 3.14 4.30 -1.12
C TYR A 15 1.84 4.46 -0.34
N PHE A 16 1.67 5.64 0.27
CA PHE A 16 0.51 5.99 1.08
C PHE A 16 0.00 7.38 0.72
N MET A 17 -1.31 7.53 0.78
CA MET A 17 -2.05 8.76 0.55
C MET A 17 -3.09 8.94 1.66
N LYS A 18 -3.46 10.19 1.94
CA LYS A 18 -4.53 10.48 2.89
C LYS A 18 -5.80 9.70 2.52
N GLY A 19 -6.40 9.03 3.49
CA GLY A 19 -7.57 8.17 3.32
C GLY A 19 -7.26 6.69 3.11
N ASP A 20 -6.00 6.33 2.83
CA ASP A 20 -5.62 4.93 2.69
C ASP A 20 -5.87 4.14 3.98
N ALA A 21 -6.57 3.01 3.87
CA ALA A 21 -6.68 2.05 4.95
C ALA A 21 -5.34 1.31 5.12
N VAL A 22 -4.83 1.25 6.35
CA VAL A 22 -3.53 0.65 6.65
C VAL A 22 -3.57 -0.21 7.90
N VAL A 23 -2.65 -1.17 7.96
CA VAL A 23 -2.36 -1.99 9.14
C VAL A 23 -0.87 -1.96 9.43
N VAL A 24 -0.52 -1.91 10.72
CA VAL A 24 0.87 -2.02 11.18
C VAL A 24 1.32 -3.48 11.06
N GLY A 25 2.30 -3.75 10.20
CA GLY A 25 2.80 -5.11 9.93
C GLY A 25 3.94 -5.55 10.87
N ARG A 26 4.62 -4.62 11.52
CA ARG A 26 5.82 -4.82 12.36
C ARG A 26 5.92 -3.79 13.49
N GLY A 27 6.75 -4.07 14.49
CA GLY A 27 6.94 -3.19 15.66
C GLY A 27 5.93 -3.46 16.77
N ASP A 28 5.95 -2.62 17.79
CA ASP A 28 5.20 -2.80 19.05
C ASP A 28 3.68 -2.72 18.86
N LEU A 29 3.24 -1.94 17.88
CA LEU A 29 1.83 -1.72 17.58
C LEU A 29 1.32 -2.60 16.42
N LYS A 30 1.94 -3.76 16.19
CA LYS A 30 1.54 -4.69 15.13
C LYS A 30 0.07 -5.07 15.23
N ASN A 31 -0.59 -5.18 14.07
CA ASN A 31 -2.02 -5.40 13.88
C ASN A 31 -2.93 -4.21 14.22
N LEU A 32 -2.38 -3.05 14.63
CA LEU A 32 -3.15 -1.81 14.71
C LEU A 32 -3.62 -1.41 13.30
N LYS A 33 -4.92 -1.16 13.17
CA LYS A 33 -5.56 -0.71 11.94
C LYS A 33 -5.94 0.76 12.04
N GLY A 34 -6.00 1.42 10.90
CA GLY A 34 -6.45 2.80 10.83
C GLY A 34 -6.42 3.35 9.42
N TRP A 35 -6.52 4.67 9.33
CA TRP A 35 -6.47 5.39 8.06
C TRP A 35 -5.35 6.42 8.08
N VAL A 36 -4.68 6.57 6.94
CA VAL A 36 -3.66 7.59 6.76
C VAL A 36 -4.31 8.96 6.82
N GLU A 37 -3.90 9.77 7.78
CA GLU A 37 -4.35 11.15 7.91
C GLU A 37 -3.41 12.12 7.19
N LYS A 38 -2.10 11.85 7.28
CA LYS A 38 -1.06 12.70 6.68
C LYS A 38 0.19 11.88 6.38
N VAL A 39 0.90 12.25 5.31
CA VAL A 39 2.21 11.69 4.96
C VAL A 39 3.22 12.83 4.92
N LYS A 40 4.35 12.67 5.62
CA LYS A 40 5.49 13.60 5.63
C LYS A 40 6.76 12.80 5.41
N GLU A 41 7.37 12.97 4.24
CA GLU A 41 8.58 12.22 3.86
C GLU A 41 8.34 10.71 4.01
N ASP A 42 9.09 10.03 4.88
CA ASP A 42 8.98 8.59 5.15
C ASP A 42 8.10 8.27 6.38
N ILE A 43 7.49 9.29 6.99
CA ILE A 43 6.63 9.17 8.17
C ILE A 43 5.16 9.30 7.75
N VAL A 44 4.37 8.31 8.14
CA VAL A 44 2.93 8.23 7.89
C VAL A 44 2.20 8.39 9.21
N HIS A 45 1.37 9.42 9.28
CA HIS A 45 0.48 9.67 10.40
C HIS A 45 -0.83 8.92 10.19
N VAL A 46 -1.14 8.00 11.08
CA VAL A 46 -2.29 7.09 11.01
C VAL A 46 -3.25 7.40 12.15
N LYS A 47 -4.51 7.65 11.82
CA LYS A 47 -5.60 7.70 12.78
C LYS A 47 -6.08 6.26 13.04
N PRO A 48 -5.98 5.74 14.27
CA PRO A 48 -6.45 4.39 14.60
C PRO A 48 -7.96 4.24 14.36
N GLU A 49 -8.40 3.00 14.10
CA GLU A 49 -9.83 2.64 14.00
C GLU A 49 -10.54 2.64 15.36
N MET A 50 -9.80 2.44 16.45
CA MET A 50 -10.33 2.49 17.82
C MET A 50 -10.63 3.93 18.24
N ASP A 51 -11.88 4.19 18.63
CA ASP A 51 -12.35 5.52 19.06
C ASP A 51 -11.72 6.01 20.37
N ASP A 52 -11.22 5.09 21.22
CA ASP A 52 -10.59 5.42 22.51
C ASP A 52 -9.18 6.01 22.39
N LEU A 53 -8.61 6.06 21.18
CA LEU A 53 -7.34 6.74 20.90
C LEU A 53 -7.59 8.02 20.09
N PRO A 54 -7.73 9.19 20.74
CA PRO A 54 -7.86 10.47 20.03
C PRO A 54 -6.54 10.93 19.37
N ILE A 55 -5.46 10.15 19.49
CA ILE A 55 -4.12 10.54 19.09
C ILE A 55 -3.74 9.85 17.78
N THR A 56 -3.45 10.65 16.76
CA THR A 56 -2.82 10.19 15.52
C THR A 56 -1.41 9.69 15.80
N LEU A 57 -1.11 8.47 15.40
CA LEU A 57 0.18 7.81 15.63
C LEU A 57 1.07 7.96 14.41
N SER A 58 2.38 8.05 14.62
CA SER A 58 3.37 8.23 13.56
C SER A 58 4.14 6.93 13.35
N PHE A 59 4.14 6.44 12.11
CA PHE A 59 4.81 5.21 11.72
C PHE A 59 5.81 5.48 10.61
N ASN A 60 6.88 4.70 10.55
CA ASN A 60 7.69 4.67 9.34
C ASN A 60 6.91 3.94 8.23
N GLU A 61 7.00 4.38 6.98
CA GLU A 61 6.35 3.73 5.85
C GLU A 61 6.64 2.21 5.75
N LYS A 62 7.80 1.77 6.24
CA LYS A 62 8.23 0.35 6.23
C LYS A 62 7.50 -0.51 7.26
N GLU A 63 6.86 0.10 8.25
CA GLU A 63 6.08 -0.58 9.29
C GLU A 63 4.63 -0.81 8.85
N LEU A 64 4.16 -0.10 7.83
CA LEU A 64 2.79 -0.12 7.37
C LEU A 64 2.57 -1.03 6.16
N CYS A 65 1.34 -1.55 6.07
CA CYS A 65 0.83 -2.26 4.91
C CYS A 65 -0.54 -1.67 4.54
N LYS A 66 -0.78 -1.44 3.24
CA LYS A 66 -2.10 -1.02 2.76
C LYS A 66 -3.09 -2.18 2.87
N CYS A 67 -4.29 -1.89 3.36
CA CYS A 67 -5.39 -2.84 3.46
C CYS A 67 -6.29 -2.75 2.23
N PHE A 68 -6.74 -3.90 1.76
CA PHE A 68 -7.69 -4.03 0.65
C PHE A 68 -8.84 -4.95 1.05
N LYS A 69 -10.02 -4.67 0.52
CA LYS A 69 -11.23 -5.45 0.70
C LYS A 69 -11.60 -6.17 -0.60
N LEU A 70 -12.44 -7.19 -0.47
CA LEU A 70 -13.04 -7.84 -1.64
C LEU A 70 -13.83 -6.81 -2.46
N GLY A 71 -13.67 -6.85 -3.78
CA GLY A 71 -14.31 -5.90 -4.70
C GLY A 71 -13.49 -4.63 -4.97
N ASP A 72 -12.43 -4.36 -4.21
CA ASP A 72 -11.56 -3.20 -4.48
C ASP A 72 -10.89 -3.33 -5.85
N HIS A 73 -10.91 -2.25 -6.63
CA HIS A 73 -10.13 -2.14 -7.85
C HIS A 73 -8.76 -1.58 -7.54
N VAL A 74 -7.74 -2.29 -7.98
CA VAL A 74 -6.36 -2.03 -7.58
C VAL A 74 -5.44 -2.02 -8.79
N LYS A 75 -4.45 -1.14 -8.75
CA LYS A 75 -3.35 -1.07 -9.73
C LYS A 75 -2.05 -1.47 -9.09
N VAL A 76 -1.29 -2.34 -9.75
CA VAL A 76 0.07 -2.68 -9.36
C VAL A 76 0.98 -1.46 -9.56
N ALA A 77 1.48 -0.91 -8.46
CA ALA A 77 2.35 0.25 -8.41
C ALA A 77 3.85 -0.08 -8.53
N SER A 78 4.27 -1.35 -8.43
CA SER A 78 5.65 -1.76 -8.72
C SER A 78 5.81 -3.25 -9.02
N GLY A 79 6.91 -3.61 -9.69
CA GLY A 79 7.30 -5.00 -9.95
C GLY A 79 7.09 -5.43 -11.41
N MET A 80 7.22 -6.73 -11.71
CA MET A 80 7.14 -7.24 -13.09
C MET A 80 5.79 -6.97 -13.77
N GLN A 81 4.75 -6.69 -13.00
CA GLN A 81 3.40 -6.40 -13.49
C GLN A 81 2.96 -4.96 -13.17
N GLU A 82 3.90 -4.05 -12.92
CA GLU A 82 3.62 -2.63 -12.72
C GLU A 82 2.69 -2.07 -13.80
N GLY A 83 1.71 -1.29 -13.39
CA GLY A 83 0.69 -0.71 -14.25
C GLY A 83 -0.56 -1.58 -14.43
N ALA A 84 -0.48 -2.90 -14.18
CA ALA A 84 -1.63 -3.80 -14.32
C ALA A 84 -2.74 -3.46 -13.32
N THR A 85 -3.99 -3.52 -13.77
CA THR A 85 -5.18 -3.31 -12.93
C THR A 85 -5.99 -4.58 -12.78
N GLY A 86 -6.78 -4.66 -11.72
CA GLY A 86 -7.76 -5.71 -11.52
C GLY A 86 -8.57 -5.53 -10.24
N MET A 87 -9.51 -6.43 -10.04
CA MET A 87 -10.38 -6.46 -8.86
C MET A 87 -9.92 -7.54 -7.85
N VAL A 88 -9.88 -7.18 -6.56
CA VAL A 88 -9.58 -8.12 -5.47
C VAL A 88 -10.74 -9.09 -5.28
N VAL A 89 -10.48 -10.39 -5.45
CA VAL A 89 -11.50 -11.46 -5.32
C VAL A 89 -11.25 -12.42 -4.16
N LYS A 90 -10.05 -12.37 -3.55
CA LYS A 90 -9.75 -13.07 -2.29
C LYS A 90 -8.70 -12.28 -1.51
N VAL A 91 -8.89 -12.23 -0.19
CA VAL A 91 -7.90 -11.73 0.78
C VAL A 91 -7.58 -12.88 1.73
N ASP A 92 -6.30 -13.25 1.84
CA ASP A 92 -5.82 -14.32 2.73
C ASP A 92 -4.54 -13.85 3.44
N GLY A 93 -4.73 -13.24 4.62
CA GLY A 93 -3.66 -12.58 5.36
C GLY A 93 -2.97 -11.49 4.53
N PHE A 94 -1.73 -11.75 4.09
CA PHE A 94 -0.92 -10.84 3.27
C PHE A 94 -0.96 -11.17 1.77
N MET A 95 -1.80 -12.13 1.35
CA MET A 95 -1.97 -12.53 -0.03
C MET A 95 -3.29 -12.00 -0.58
N LEU A 96 -3.24 -11.39 -1.76
CA LEU A 96 -4.41 -10.95 -2.52
C LEU A 96 -4.50 -11.75 -3.82
N ILE A 97 -5.69 -12.23 -4.15
CA ILE A 97 -5.98 -12.75 -5.49
C ILE A 97 -6.75 -11.67 -6.23
N ILE A 98 -6.22 -11.27 -7.39
CA ILE A 98 -6.78 -10.22 -8.23
C ILE A 98 -7.15 -10.81 -9.58
N ILE A 99 -8.35 -10.50 -10.07
CA ILE A 99 -8.75 -10.76 -11.46
C ILE A 99 -8.45 -9.51 -12.26
N SER A 100 -7.61 -9.64 -13.29
CA SER A 100 -7.24 -8.48 -14.13
C SER A 100 -8.39 -8.03 -15.03
N ASP A 101 -8.52 -6.71 -15.20
CA ASP A 101 -9.56 -6.08 -16.02
C ASP A 101 -9.34 -6.28 -17.53
N THR A 102 -8.10 -6.57 -17.94
CA THR A 102 -7.75 -6.83 -19.35
C THR A 102 -7.86 -8.33 -19.67
N LYS A 103 -8.89 -8.73 -20.43
CA LYS A 103 -9.13 -10.13 -20.80
C LYS A 103 -8.02 -10.69 -21.72
N LYS A 104 -7.09 -11.48 -21.15
CA LYS A 104 -6.53 -12.75 -21.72
C LYS A 104 -5.38 -13.30 -20.85
N ARG A 105 -5.69 -13.76 -19.63
CA ARG A 105 -5.10 -14.93 -18.92
C ARG A 105 -5.47 -14.87 -17.43
N ARG A 106 -5.98 -15.99 -16.92
CA ARG A 106 -6.51 -16.12 -15.55
C ARG A 106 -5.39 -16.14 -14.51
N CYS A 107 -5.72 -15.54 -13.37
CA CYS A 107 -5.16 -15.71 -12.03
C CYS A 107 -3.66 -15.48 -11.87
N LYS A 108 -3.32 -14.26 -11.42
CA LYS A 108 -2.04 -13.97 -10.80
C LYS A 108 -2.28 -13.79 -9.31
N HIS A 109 -1.60 -14.58 -8.49
CA HIS A 109 -1.55 -14.39 -7.04
C HIS A 109 -0.63 -13.20 -6.79
N PHE A 110 -1.12 -12.18 -6.09
CA PHE A 110 -0.33 -11.01 -5.74
C PHE A 110 -0.01 -11.06 -4.25
N TYR A 111 1.28 -11.05 -3.90
CA TYR A 111 1.73 -11.02 -2.52
C TYR A 111 1.94 -9.58 -2.08
N VAL A 112 1.25 -9.14 -1.03
CA VAL A 112 1.47 -7.83 -0.41
C VAL A 112 2.54 -8.02 0.68
N SER A 113 3.79 -7.82 0.24
CA SER A 113 5.09 -7.90 0.94
C SER A 113 5.12 -8.06 2.47
N LYS A 114 5.87 -9.10 2.91
CA LYS A 114 6.89 -8.95 3.95
C LYS A 114 8.27 -8.94 3.27
N SER A 115 8.96 -7.81 3.29
CA SER A 115 10.42 -7.68 3.04
C SER A 115 11.05 -7.86 1.64
N SER A 116 10.51 -8.52 0.60
CA SER A 116 11.24 -8.52 -0.69
C SER A 116 10.52 -8.91 -1.99
N LEU A 117 9.17 -8.92 -2.04
CA LEU A 117 8.45 -8.93 -3.33
C LEU A 117 7.43 -7.79 -3.30
N ARG A 118 7.83 -6.63 -3.84
CA ARG A 118 7.05 -5.39 -3.78
C ARG A 118 6.05 -5.36 -4.93
N LEU A 119 4.84 -5.85 -4.68
CA LEU A 119 3.64 -5.42 -5.37
C LEU A 119 2.95 -4.43 -4.43
N PHE A 120 3.22 -3.14 -4.61
CA PHE A 120 2.36 -2.12 -4.02
C PHE A 120 1.11 -2.04 -4.87
N LEU A 121 -0.05 -1.94 -4.26
CA LEU A 121 -1.30 -1.75 -4.97
C LEU A 121 -1.83 -0.36 -4.63
N SER A 122 -2.40 0.36 -5.59
CA SER A 122 -3.11 1.62 -5.35
C SER A 122 -4.57 1.45 -5.74
N THR A 123 -5.49 1.92 -4.91
CA THR A 123 -6.90 2.05 -5.29
C THR A 123 -7.01 3.08 -6.42
N ILE A 124 -7.78 2.75 -7.45
CA ILE A 124 -8.05 3.63 -8.61
C ILE A 124 -9.35 4.40 -8.36
#